data_AF-A0A945BKM5-F1
#
_entry.id   AF-A0A945BKM5-F1
#
_cell.length_a   1.000
_cell.length_b   1.000
_cell.length_c   1.000
_cell.angle_alpha   90.00
_cell.angle_beta   90.00
_cell.angle_gamma   90.00
#
_symmetry.space_group_name_H-M   'P 1'
#
loop_
_entity.id
_entity.type
_entity.pdbx_description
1 polymer ?
#
loop_
_entity_poly.entity_id
_entity_poly.type
_entity_poly.pdbx_seq_one_letter_code
_entity_poly.pdbx_strand_id
1 'polypeptide(L)'
;LGKTDADELLRGGKRLPDNMPGHAQEFETAIAMAKFPENVRADALADQPDRSPALATAEQGNEWFERVTGRLVKFVGEVIDGQRQSETPPYHP
;
A
#
# COMPACT_ATOMS: atom_id res chain seq x y z
N LEU A 1 2.13 5.69 -5.20
CA LEU A 1 1.88 4.37 -5.86
C LEU A 1 0.91 4.61 -7.01
N GLY A 2 0.94 3.78 -8.05
CA GLY A 2 0.05 3.90 -9.19
C GLY A 2 -0.29 2.56 -9.84
N LYS A 3 -0.98 2.62 -10.98
CA LYS A 3 -1.48 1.44 -11.69
C LYS A 3 -0.38 0.44 -12.05
N THR A 4 0.78 0.92 -12.50
CA THR A 4 1.94 0.08 -12.79
C THR A 4 2.38 -0.76 -11.59
N ASP A 5 2.42 -0.19 -10.39
CA ASP A 5 2.80 -0.96 -9.21
C ASP A 5 1.78 -2.05 -8.89
N ALA A 6 0.48 -1.71 -8.98
CA ALA A 6 -0.59 -2.70 -8.77
C ALA A 6 -0.52 -3.83 -9.81
N ASP A 7 -0.21 -3.51 -11.06
CA ASP A 7 -0.10 -4.49 -12.13
C ASP A 7 1.11 -5.42 -11.96
N GLU A 8 2.21 -4.91 -11.43
CA GLU A 8 3.43 -5.69 -11.15
C GLU A 8 3.30 -6.57 -9.91
N LEU A 9 2.73 -6.03 -8.82
CA LEU A 9 2.83 -6.66 -7.52
C LEU A 9 1.56 -7.39 -7.12
N LEU A 10 0.35 -6.90 -7.43
CA LEU A 10 -0.88 -7.62 -7.06
C LEU A 10 -1.11 -8.83 -7.98
N ARG A 11 -1.55 -9.93 -7.39
CA ARG A 11 -1.89 -11.18 -8.08
C ARG A 11 -3.40 -11.31 -8.27
N GLY A 12 -4.20 -10.77 -7.35
CA GLY A 12 -5.65 -10.75 -7.40
C GLY A 12 -6.19 -9.55 -8.19
N GLY A 13 -7.13 -8.83 -7.58
CA GLY A 13 -7.73 -7.63 -8.17
C GLY A 13 -6.70 -6.49 -8.29
N LYS A 14 -6.80 -5.69 -9.37
CA LYS A 14 -5.87 -4.58 -9.68
C LYS A 14 -6.59 -3.24 -9.89
N ARG A 15 -7.81 -3.11 -9.38
CA ARG A 15 -8.61 -1.88 -9.48
C ARG A 15 -8.15 -0.88 -8.43
N LEU A 16 -7.97 0.38 -8.83
CA LEU A 16 -7.70 1.47 -7.90
C LEU A 16 -9.01 2.24 -7.65
N PRO A 17 -9.32 2.64 -6.41
CA PRO A 17 -8.55 2.41 -5.18
C PRO A 17 -8.87 1.07 -4.48
N ASP A 18 -9.83 0.31 -5.00
CA ASP A 18 -10.44 -0.81 -4.29
C ASP A 18 -9.48 -1.94 -3.90
N ASN A 19 -8.44 -2.20 -4.71
CA ASN A 19 -7.43 -3.23 -4.46
C ASN A 19 -6.06 -2.68 -4.06
N MET A 20 -5.79 -1.41 -4.34
CA MET A 20 -4.62 -0.69 -3.83
C MET A 20 -5.00 0.79 -3.57
N PRO A 21 -4.93 1.25 -2.31
CA PRO A 21 -4.48 0.49 -1.14
C PRO A 21 -5.44 -0.65 -0.72
N GLY A 22 -6.73 -0.60 -1.10
CA GLY A 22 -7.74 -1.58 -0.67
C GLY A 22 -7.93 -1.62 0.86
N HIS A 23 -8.96 -2.33 1.35
CA HIS A 23 -9.16 -2.52 2.79
C HIS A 23 -9.14 -4.00 3.15
N ALA A 24 -8.22 -4.37 4.04
CA ALA A 24 -7.95 -5.75 4.47
C ALA A 24 -7.74 -6.70 3.27
N GLN A 25 -7.24 -6.19 2.15
CA GLN A 25 -7.00 -6.93 0.91
C GLN A 25 -5.54 -7.38 0.79
N GLU A 26 -5.19 -7.92 -0.38
CA GLU A 26 -3.85 -8.40 -0.72
C GLU A 26 -2.74 -7.37 -0.38
N PHE A 27 -2.93 -6.09 -0.72
CA PHE A 27 -1.94 -5.03 -0.47
C PHE A 27 -1.59 -4.86 1.02
N GLU A 28 -2.59 -4.61 1.87
CA GLU A 28 -2.37 -4.40 3.31
C GLU A 28 -1.88 -5.69 3.99
N THR A 29 -2.43 -6.85 3.58
CA THR A 29 -2.04 -8.15 4.13
C THR A 29 -0.59 -8.49 3.81
N ALA A 30 -0.11 -8.19 2.60
CA ALA A 30 1.28 -8.41 2.22
C ALA A 30 2.23 -7.59 3.09
N ILE A 31 1.93 -6.30 3.31
CA ILE A 31 2.73 -5.43 4.19
C ILE A 31 2.70 -5.97 5.63
N ALA A 32 1.54 -6.39 6.13
CA ALA A 32 1.41 -6.98 7.46
C ALA A 32 2.24 -8.25 7.61
N MET A 33 2.20 -9.16 6.62
CA MET A 33 3.03 -10.38 6.60
C MET A 33 4.53 -10.07 6.58
N ALA A 34 4.93 -9.00 5.89
CA ALA A 34 6.34 -8.62 5.80
C ALA A 34 6.89 -8.02 7.10
N LYS A 35 6.09 -7.22 7.82
CA LYS A 35 6.57 -6.42 8.97
C LYS A 35 6.13 -6.94 10.33
N PHE A 36 4.99 -7.63 10.38
CA PHE A 36 4.38 -8.15 11.61
C PHE A 36 3.75 -9.53 11.35
N PRO A 37 4.53 -10.51 10.84
CA PRO A 37 3.99 -11.83 10.47
C PRO A 37 3.24 -12.52 11.63
N GLU A 38 3.67 -12.33 12.86
CA GLU A 38 3.05 -12.87 14.07
C GLU A 38 1.62 -12.38 14.32
N ASN A 39 1.25 -11.24 13.73
CA ASN A 39 -0.08 -10.65 13.87
C ASN A 39 -1.05 -11.09 12.76
N VAL A 40 -0.56 -11.86 11.77
CA VAL A 40 -1.38 -12.34 10.66
C VAL A 40 -1.89 -13.74 10.96
N ARG A 41 -3.22 -13.86 11.11
CA ARG A 41 -3.91 -15.12 11.40
C ARG A 41 -4.25 -15.86 10.11
N ALA A 42 -3.36 -16.77 9.69
CA ALA A 42 -3.49 -17.52 8.44
C ALA A 42 -4.76 -18.37 8.34
N ASP A 43 -5.22 -18.92 9.45
CA ASP A 43 -6.49 -19.65 9.58
C ASP A 43 -7.69 -18.75 9.28
N ALA A 44 -7.73 -17.55 9.86
CA ALA A 44 -8.81 -16.59 9.65
C ALA A 44 -8.88 -16.05 8.22
N LEU A 45 -7.76 -16.01 7.49
CA LEU A 45 -7.67 -15.61 6.08
C LEU A 45 -8.30 -16.66 5.14
N ALA A 46 -8.18 -17.94 5.47
CA ALA A 46 -8.66 -19.04 4.63
C ALA A 46 -10.20 -19.14 4.55
N ASP A 47 -10.92 -18.59 5.53
CA ASP A 47 -12.38 -18.69 5.63
C ASP A 47 -13.13 -17.39 5.26
N GLN A 48 -12.43 -16.39 4.73
CA GLN A 48 -13.06 -15.13 4.31
C GLN A 48 -13.80 -15.27 2.96
N PRO A 49 -14.94 -14.55 2.78
CA PRO A 49 -15.58 -14.42 1.47
C PRO A 49 -14.68 -13.77 0.42
N ASP A 50 -13.92 -12.75 0.81
CA ASP A 50 -12.86 -12.17 -0.04
C ASP A 50 -11.60 -13.04 0.06
N ARG A 51 -11.18 -13.59 -1.08
CA ARG A 51 -10.01 -14.47 -1.18
C ARG A 51 -8.72 -13.73 -1.52
N SER A 52 -8.80 -12.44 -1.88
CA SER A 52 -7.62 -11.65 -2.23
C SER A 52 -6.54 -11.58 -1.14
N PRO A 53 -6.86 -11.52 0.17
CA PRO A 53 -5.83 -11.49 1.22
C PRO A 53 -4.95 -12.75 1.24
N ALA A 54 -5.52 -13.90 0.87
CA ALA A 54 -4.81 -15.18 0.84
C ALA A 54 -3.77 -15.28 -0.30
N LEU A 55 -3.77 -14.32 -1.23
CA LEU A 55 -2.77 -14.23 -2.31
C LEU A 55 -1.50 -13.47 -1.87
N ALA A 56 -1.56 -12.77 -0.74
CA ALA A 56 -0.48 -11.96 -0.23
C ALA A 56 0.75 -12.80 0.16
N THR A 57 1.93 -12.19 0.00
CA THR A 57 3.20 -12.80 0.43
C THR A 57 4.06 -11.76 1.15
N ALA A 58 4.96 -12.22 2.02
CA ALA A 58 5.88 -11.33 2.73
C ALA A 58 6.88 -10.66 1.76
N GLU A 59 7.32 -11.34 0.70
CA GLU A 59 8.20 -10.77 -0.32
C GLU A 59 7.54 -9.58 -1.03
N GLN A 60 6.28 -9.76 -1.44
CA GLN A 60 5.47 -8.69 -2.02
C GLN A 60 5.33 -7.51 -1.05
N GLY A 61 5.11 -7.78 0.24
CA GLY A 61 5.02 -6.75 1.27
C GLY A 61 6.32 -5.96 1.46
N ASN A 62 7.48 -6.62 1.38
CA ASN A 62 8.76 -5.93 1.43
C ASN A 62 8.96 -5.02 0.21
N GLU A 63 8.63 -5.49 -0.99
CA GLU A 63 8.72 -4.68 -2.22
C GLU A 63 7.76 -3.47 -2.16
N TRP A 64 6.54 -3.65 -1.63
CA TRP A 64 5.63 -2.53 -1.36
C TRP A 64 6.25 -1.51 -0.42
N PHE A 65 6.83 -1.99 0.68
CA PHE A 65 7.42 -1.16 1.70
C PHE A 65 8.59 -0.31 1.16
N GLU A 66 9.48 -0.91 0.35
CA GLU A 66 10.58 -0.20 -0.29
C GLU A 66 10.09 0.88 -1.25
N ARG A 67 9.12 0.56 -2.12
CA ARG A 67 8.56 1.54 -3.07
C ARG A 67 7.85 2.70 -2.38
N VAL A 68 7.09 2.41 -1.32
CA VAL A 68 6.40 3.45 -0.53
C VAL A 68 7.43 4.33 0.17
N THR A 69 8.39 3.72 0.87
CA THR A 69 9.45 4.44 1.58
C THR A 69 10.25 5.33 0.65
N GLY A 70 10.74 4.81 -0.47
CA GLY A 70 11.55 5.59 -1.42
C GLY A 70 10.80 6.78 -2.01
N ARG A 71 9.51 6.61 -2.35
CA ARG A 71 8.67 7.71 -2.86
C ARG A 71 8.32 8.73 -1.79
N LEU A 72 8.08 8.28 -0.56
CA LEU A 72 7.82 9.17 0.58
C LEU A 72 9.05 10.01 0.92
N VAL A 73 10.23 9.39 0.97
CA VAL A 73 11.50 10.09 1.19
C VAL A 73 11.72 11.16 0.13
N LYS A 74 11.54 10.82 -1.15
CA LYS A 74 11.64 11.81 -2.25
C LYS A 74 10.64 12.96 -2.06
N PHE A 75 9.37 12.65 -1.80
CA PHE A 75 8.33 13.65 -1.60
C PHE A 75 8.66 14.60 -0.44
N VAL A 76 9.08 14.05 0.71
CA VAL A 76 9.47 14.85 1.88
C VAL A 76 10.70 15.71 1.57
N GLY A 77 11.68 15.17 0.84
CA GLY A 77 12.83 15.95 0.35
C GLY A 77 12.40 17.15 -0.50
N GLU A 78 11.53 16.93 -1.49
CA GLU A 78 10.99 18.02 -2.34
C GLU A 78 10.25 19.09 -1.51
N VAL A 79 9.56 18.70 -0.44
CA VAL A 79 8.90 19.65 0.48
C VAL A 79 9.93 20.46 1.27
N ILE A 80 10.95 19.79 1.84
CA ILE A 80 12.02 20.45 2.61
C ILE A 80 12.80 21.44 1.74
N ASP A 81 13.12 21.05 0.50
CA ASP A 81 13.85 21.88 -0.46
C ASP A 81 12.98 23.00 -1.08
N GLY A 82 11.70 23.08 -0.71
CA GLY A 82 10.76 24.08 -1.21
C GLY A 82 10.36 23.88 -2.68
N GLN A 83 10.70 22.75 -3.29
CA GLN A 83 10.34 22.39 -4.67
C GLN A 83 8.87 21.97 -4.80
N ARG A 84 8.29 21.46 -3.72
CA ARG A 84 6.88 21.09 -3.65
C ARG A 84 6.16 21.99 -2.65
N GLN A 85 5.29 22.85 -3.19
CA GLN A 85 4.49 23.80 -2.42
C GLN A 85 3.00 23.52 -2.61
N SER A 86 2.21 23.75 -1.57
CA SER A 86 0.74 23.79 -1.68
C SER A 86 0.31 25.24 -1.61
N GLU A 87 -0.57 25.65 -2.51
CA GLU A 87 -1.23 26.94 -2.37
C GLU A 87 -2.08 26.92 -1.09
N THR A 88 -2.01 28.00 -0.31
CA THR A 88 -2.87 28.17 0.85
C THR A 88 -4.26 28.54 0.32
N PRO A 89 -5.32 27.77 0.62
CA PRO A 89 -6.66 28.14 0.19
C PRO A 89 -7.08 29.48 0.82
N PRO A 90 -7.97 30.26 0.18
CA PRO A 90 -8.46 31.51 0.73
C PRO A 90 -9.06 31.28 2.14
N TYR A 91 -8.71 32.15 3.09
CA TYR A 91 -9.36 32.15 4.39
C TYR A 91 -10.79 32.69 4.20
N HIS A 92 -11.79 31.88 4.53
CA HIS A 92 -13.16 32.36 4.66
C HIS A 92 -13.36 32.84 6.12
N PRO A 93 -13.84 34.08 6.35
CA PRO A 93 -14.05 34.62 7.69
C PRO A 93 -15.17 33.91 8.46
#